data_AF-A0A1U7Y7V7-F1
#
_entry.id   AF-A0A1U7Y7V7-F1
#
_cell.length_a   1.000
_cell.length_b   1.000
_cell.length_c   1.000
_cell.angle_alpha   90.00
_cell.angle_beta   90.00
_cell.angle_gamma   90.00
#
_symmetry.space_group_name_H-M   'P 1'
#
loop_
_entity.id
_entity.type
_entity.pdbx_description
1 polymer ?
#
loop_
_entity_poly.entity_id
_entity_poly.type
_entity_poly.pdbx_seq_one_letter_code
_entity_poly.pdbx_strand_id
1 'polypeptide(L)'
;MSQGDTIPLNSTSQSDIDEIENLIYSHPSTVLPARPPSPPRAAIPVSSSPFMPSNLRPPPPPTANQKPTHVPSVPAPPPLPSSAGQSNIAATGFGSPPNTLTEPVWDTVKRDLSRIVSNLKLVVFPNPYREDPGKALRDWDLWGPFFFIVFLGLTLSWSASVKKSEVFAVAFALLAAGAVVLTLNVLLLGGHIIFFQSLSLLGYCLFPLDVGALICMLKDNVILKVVVVCVALAWSSWAAYPFMSTAVNPRRKALALYPVVLMYVSVGFLIIAID
;
A
#
# COMPACT_ATOMS: atom_id res chain seq x y z
N MET A 1 -23.34 38.13 46.55
CA MET A 1 -22.62 37.09 47.31
C MET A 1 -23.04 35.74 46.75
N SER A 2 -22.16 35.05 46.03
CA SER A 2 -22.23 33.60 45.84
C SER A 2 -20.83 33.12 45.53
N GLN A 3 -20.34 32.26 46.42
CA GLN A 3 -19.00 31.73 46.53
C GLN A 3 -18.61 30.90 45.30
N GLY A 4 -17.39 31.12 44.80
CA GLY A 4 -16.70 30.17 43.95
C GLY A 4 -16.07 29.09 44.83
N ASP A 5 -16.52 27.85 44.67
CA ASP A 5 -15.94 26.68 45.31
C ASP A 5 -14.70 26.23 44.54
N THR A 6 -13.55 26.67 45.03
CA THR A 6 -12.22 26.17 44.64
C THR A 6 -12.02 24.81 45.30
N ILE A 7 -12.03 23.74 44.51
CA ILE A 7 -11.64 22.40 44.98
C ILE A 7 -10.11 22.38 45.21
N PRO A 8 -9.62 22.01 46.41
CA PRO A 8 -8.19 21.90 46.64
C PRO A 8 -7.64 20.68 45.91
N LEU A 9 -6.82 20.92 44.88
CA LEU A 9 -6.03 19.88 44.24
C LEU A 9 -5.00 19.33 45.23
N ASN A 10 -4.90 18.01 45.23
CA ASN A 10 -4.06 17.19 46.08
C ASN A 10 -2.58 17.61 46.00
N SER A 11 -1.95 17.86 47.16
CA SER A 11 -0.56 18.36 47.26
C SER A 11 0.49 17.44 46.61
N THR A 12 0.17 16.16 46.39
CA THR A 12 1.04 15.18 45.72
C THR A 12 1.08 15.38 44.19
N SER A 13 0.02 15.92 43.58
CA SER A 13 -0.03 16.06 42.12
C SER A 13 0.74 17.27 41.59
N GLN A 14 1.08 18.22 42.46
CA GLN A 14 1.82 19.43 42.09
C GLN A 14 3.34 19.18 42.13
N SER A 15 3.82 18.36 43.08
CA SER A 15 5.23 17.96 43.15
C SER A 15 5.69 17.11 41.96
N ASP A 16 4.82 16.26 41.40
CA ASP A 16 5.16 15.46 40.21
C ASP A 16 5.27 16.31 38.94
N ILE A 17 4.46 17.38 38.83
CA ILE A 17 4.52 18.33 37.70
C ILE A 17 5.79 19.17 37.79
N ASP A 18 6.16 19.63 38.99
CA ASP A 18 7.39 20.38 39.23
C ASP A 18 8.65 19.52 39.00
N GLU A 19 8.61 18.21 39.30
CA GLU A 19 9.70 17.28 39.01
C GLU A 19 9.89 17.06 37.49
N ILE A 20 8.79 16.96 36.73
CA ILE A 20 8.84 16.84 35.26
C ILE A 20 9.34 18.16 34.63
N GLU A 21 8.89 19.31 35.12
CA GLU A 21 9.36 20.61 34.62
C GLU A 21 10.86 20.80 34.93
N ASN A 22 11.31 20.40 36.12
CA ASN A 22 12.72 20.48 36.51
C ASN A 22 13.61 19.48 35.74
N LEU A 23 13.09 18.32 35.32
CA LEU A 23 13.78 17.39 34.41
C LEU A 23 13.91 17.94 32.98
N ILE A 24 12.96 18.76 32.53
CA ILE A 24 13.02 19.42 31.22
C ILE A 24 14.04 20.57 31.23
N TYR A 25 14.15 21.31 32.34
CA TYR A 25 15.09 22.43 32.49
C TYR A 25 16.51 22.02 32.95
N SER A 26 16.70 20.85 33.58
CA SER A 26 18.01 20.40 34.08
C SER A 26 18.89 19.68 33.04
N HIS A 27 18.38 19.44 31.83
CA HIS A 27 19.16 18.90 30.73
C HIS A 27 19.32 19.93 29.60
N PRO A 28 20.40 20.74 29.61
CA PRO A 28 20.86 21.34 28.37
C PRO A 28 21.41 20.20 27.52
N SER A 29 20.58 19.65 26.62
CA SER A 29 21.10 18.88 25.49
C SER A 29 21.86 19.85 24.60
N THR A 30 23.13 20.04 24.97
CA THR A 30 24.16 20.61 24.13
C THR A 30 24.20 19.77 22.86
N VAL A 31 23.64 20.29 21.77
CA VAL A 31 23.86 19.74 20.44
C VAL A 31 25.34 19.96 20.12
N LEU A 32 26.17 18.94 20.33
CA LEU A 32 27.51 18.89 19.80
C LEU A 32 27.44 18.87 18.26
N PRO A 33 28.17 19.73 17.54
CA PRO A 33 28.24 19.66 16.09
C PRO A 33 29.02 18.41 15.67
N ALA A 34 28.38 17.48 14.98
CA ALA A 34 29.05 16.37 14.31
C ALA A 34 28.97 16.55 12.78
N ARG A 35 29.78 17.47 12.23
CA ARG A 35 30.30 17.32 10.85
C ARG A 35 31.62 18.10 10.70
N PRO A 36 32.75 17.43 10.43
CA PRO A 36 33.97 18.12 10.06
C PRO A 36 33.85 18.74 8.64
N PRO A 37 34.58 19.85 8.37
CA PRO A 37 34.61 20.47 7.05
C PRO A 37 35.21 19.51 6.01
N SER A 38 34.61 19.52 4.82
CA SER A 38 35.09 18.74 3.67
C SER A 38 36.48 19.25 3.23
N PRO A 39 37.46 18.37 2.98
CA PRO A 39 38.70 18.77 2.33
C PRO A 39 38.43 19.29 0.90
N PRO A 40 39.26 20.20 0.37
CA PRO A 40 39.06 20.81 -0.93
C PRO A 40 39.13 19.78 -2.04
N ARG A 41 38.25 19.95 -3.02
CA ARG A 41 38.22 19.27 -4.32
C ARG A 41 39.64 19.11 -4.87
N ALA A 42 40.13 17.87 -4.91
CA ALA A 42 41.35 17.53 -5.64
C ALA A 42 41.16 17.94 -7.11
N ALA A 43 42.01 18.85 -7.56
CA ALA A 43 42.16 19.21 -8.95
C ALA A 43 42.64 17.98 -9.71
N ILE A 44 41.81 17.47 -10.62
CA ILE A 44 42.27 16.53 -11.64
C ILE A 44 43.07 17.36 -12.65
N PRO A 45 44.36 17.04 -12.91
CA PRO A 45 45.11 17.67 -13.97
C PRO A 45 44.53 17.23 -15.32
N VAL A 46 44.27 18.22 -16.16
CA VAL A 46 43.83 18.07 -17.54
C VAL A 46 44.88 17.26 -18.31
N SER A 47 44.44 16.16 -18.92
CA SER A 47 45.23 15.37 -19.86
C SER A 47 45.58 16.22 -21.09
N SER A 48 46.86 16.23 -21.44
CA SER A 48 47.47 16.84 -22.61
C SER A 48 47.09 16.13 -23.92
N SER A 49 46.29 16.82 -24.77
CA SER A 49 46.30 16.95 -26.25
C SER A 49 46.46 15.72 -27.18
N PRO A 50 46.24 15.81 -28.53
CA PRO A 50 45.54 16.80 -29.37
C PRO A 50 44.44 16.15 -30.27
N PHE A 51 43.62 16.94 -30.98
CA PHE A 51 43.24 16.78 -32.41
C PHE A 51 42.06 17.73 -32.77
N MET A 52 42.34 18.62 -33.72
CA MET A 52 41.46 19.59 -34.43
C MET A 52 40.60 18.89 -35.52
N PRO A 53 39.67 19.54 -36.29
CA PRO A 53 39.22 20.95 -36.31
C PRO A 53 37.68 21.22 -36.47
N SER A 54 37.31 22.49 -36.26
CA SER A 54 36.33 23.33 -37.00
C SER A 54 34.84 22.94 -37.12
N ASN A 55 33.93 23.76 -36.56
CA ASN A 55 33.26 24.89 -37.25
C ASN A 55 32.02 25.42 -36.50
N LEU A 56 31.77 26.74 -36.63
CA LEU A 56 30.53 27.51 -36.37
C LEU A 56 30.39 28.31 -35.04
N ARG A 57 30.93 29.54 -35.11
CA ARG A 57 30.43 30.89 -34.71
C ARG A 57 29.51 31.08 -33.46
N PRO A 58 29.84 32.01 -32.54
CA PRO A 58 28.97 32.44 -31.42
C PRO A 58 28.07 33.66 -31.74
N PRO A 59 26.98 33.90 -30.98
CA PRO A 59 26.16 35.12 -31.06
C PRO A 59 26.70 36.26 -30.16
N PRO A 60 26.44 37.55 -30.47
CA PRO A 60 26.92 38.69 -29.70
C PRO A 60 25.95 39.19 -28.59
N PRO A 61 26.44 39.90 -27.55
CA PRO A 61 25.66 40.58 -26.51
C PRO A 61 25.46 42.12 -26.80
N PRO A 62 24.74 42.89 -25.95
CA PRO A 62 23.83 43.97 -26.36
C PRO A 62 24.40 45.40 -26.27
N THR A 63 23.71 46.39 -26.87
CA THR A 63 23.90 47.82 -26.56
C THR A 63 22.63 48.64 -26.80
N ALA A 64 22.43 49.66 -25.96
CA ALA A 64 21.22 50.46 -25.75
C ALA A 64 21.10 51.70 -26.66
N ASN A 65 19.86 52.12 -26.99
CA ASN A 65 19.39 53.53 -26.86
C ASN A 65 17.89 53.75 -27.25
N GLN A 66 17.10 54.13 -26.24
CA GLN A 66 16.02 55.16 -26.13
C GLN A 66 14.85 55.36 -27.15
N LYS A 67 13.62 55.16 -26.60
CA LYS A 67 12.39 56.03 -26.53
C LYS A 67 11.44 56.18 -27.76
N PRO A 68 10.10 56.43 -27.63
CA PRO A 68 9.12 56.29 -26.50
C PRO A 68 7.93 55.33 -26.78
N THR A 69 7.34 54.79 -25.71
CA THR A 69 6.23 53.84 -25.71
C THR A 69 4.85 54.53 -25.69
N HIS A 70 3.95 54.10 -26.58
CA HIS A 70 2.52 54.48 -26.60
C HIS A 70 1.73 53.54 -25.67
N VAL A 71 0.97 54.10 -24.73
CA VAL A 71 0.02 53.39 -23.86
C VAL A 71 -1.37 53.34 -24.52
N PRO A 72 -2.12 52.24 -24.35
CA PRO A 72 -3.56 52.36 -24.13
C PRO A 72 -3.98 51.75 -22.79
N SER A 73 -4.80 52.53 -22.09
CA SER A 73 -5.51 52.29 -20.84
C SER A 73 -6.62 51.23 -20.94
N VAL A 74 -6.82 50.43 -19.90
CA VAL A 74 -8.05 49.66 -19.65
C VAL A 74 -8.51 49.85 -18.18
N PRO A 75 -9.82 50.00 -17.90
CA PRO A 75 -10.38 50.69 -16.73
C PRO A 75 -10.80 49.78 -15.55
N ALA A 76 -11.12 50.43 -14.42
CA ALA A 76 -11.54 49.90 -13.12
C ALA A 76 -12.86 49.08 -13.10
N PRO A 77 -13.10 48.23 -12.06
CA PRO A 77 -14.28 47.37 -11.97
C PRO A 77 -15.56 48.12 -11.54
N PRO A 78 -16.76 47.72 -12.03
CA PRO A 78 -18.03 48.31 -11.61
C PRO A 78 -18.59 47.71 -10.30
N PRO A 79 -19.50 48.44 -9.58
CA PRO A 79 -19.98 48.10 -8.23
C PRO A 79 -21.26 47.24 -8.21
N LEU A 80 -21.55 46.64 -7.05
CA LEU A 80 -22.78 45.87 -6.77
C LEU A 80 -24.05 46.74 -6.84
N PRO A 81 -25.19 46.14 -7.22
CA PRO A 81 -26.51 46.60 -6.79
C PRO A 81 -27.24 45.55 -5.94
N SER A 82 -27.79 46.01 -4.81
CA SER A 82 -28.84 45.35 -4.05
C SER A 82 -30.21 45.68 -4.68
N SER A 83 -31.06 44.68 -4.94
CA SER A 83 -32.51 44.87 -4.87
C SER A 83 -33.28 43.56 -4.82
N ALA A 84 -34.25 43.58 -3.90
CA ALA A 84 -35.32 42.62 -3.73
C ALA A 84 -36.18 42.50 -5.00
N GLY A 85 -36.66 41.28 -5.28
CA GLY A 85 -37.63 40.99 -6.31
C GLY A 85 -38.12 39.55 -6.16
N GLN A 86 -39.33 39.41 -5.61
CA GLN A 86 -40.07 38.15 -5.55
C GLN A 86 -40.24 37.54 -6.94
N SER A 87 -39.88 36.27 -7.08
CA SER A 87 -40.52 35.37 -8.05
C SER A 87 -40.89 34.08 -7.34
N ASN A 88 -42.20 33.91 -7.13
CA ASN A 88 -42.82 32.71 -6.61
C ASN A 88 -42.38 31.47 -7.42
N ILE A 89 -41.72 30.52 -6.76
CA ILE A 89 -41.74 29.11 -7.18
C ILE A 89 -42.10 28.27 -5.96
N ALA A 90 -43.37 27.84 -6.00
CA ALA A 90 -43.96 26.64 -5.42
C ALA A 90 -43.50 26.21 -4.02
N ALA A 91 -44.49 26.21 -3.12
CA ALA A 91 -44.50 25.38 -1.94
C ALA A 91 -44.24 23.89 -2.29
N THR A 92 -43.02 23.43 -2.08
CA THR A 92 -42.70 22.05 -1.71
C THR A 92 -41.81 22.10 -0.47
N GLY A 93 -42.37 22.65 0.62
CA GLY A 93 -41.90 22.33 1.96
C GLY A 93 -42.17 20.85 2.22
N PHE A 94 -41.17 20.16 2.77
CA PHE A 94 -41.09 18.70 3.00
C PHE A 94 -40.64 17.84 1.81
N GLY A 95 -39.52 18.21 1.19
CA GLY A 95 -38.52 17.21 0.83
C GLY A 95 -37.39 17.32 1.85
N SER A 96 -37.17 16.31 2.68
CA SER A 96 -35.99 16.24 3.55
C SER A 96 -34.74 16.65 2.75
N PRO A 97 -33.76 17.37 3.34
CA PRO A 97 -32.46 17.53 2.69
C PRO A 97 -32.00 16.13 2.22
N PRO A 98 -31.49 15.97 0.98
CA PRO A 98 -31.02 14.67 0.52
C PRO A 98 -30.08 14.14 1.59
N ASN A 99 -30.49 13.02 2.19
CA ASN A 99 -29.83 12.43 3.34
C ASN A 99 -28.35 12.23 3.00
N THR A 100 -27.49 13.09 3.55
CA THR A 100 -26.03 12.97 3.51
C THR A 100 -25.51 11.80 4.34
N LEU A 101 -26.42 10.98 4.90
CA LEU A 101 -26.16 9.74 5.62
C LEU A 101 -26.34 8.48 4.74
N THR A 102 -26.59 8.64 3.44
CA THR A 102 -26.66 7.54 2.47
C THR A 102 -25.79 7.81 1.25
N GLU A 103 -24.54 8.25 1.45
CA GLU A 103 -23.51 7.69 0.57
C GLU A 103 -23.44 6.21 0.97
N PRO A 104 -23.90 5.27 0.13
CA PRO A 104 -23.94 3.88 0.52
C PRO A 104 -22.54 3.46 0.94
N VAL A 105 -22.38 2.88 2.12
CA VAL A 105 -21.18 2.10 2.48
C VAL A 105 -20.82 1.14 1.34
N TRP A 106 -21.84 0.68 0.61
CA TRP A 106 -21.75 -0.06 -0.63
C TRP A 106 -20.91 0.59 -1.75
N ASP A 107 -20.92 1.90 -1.95
CA ASP A 107 -20.09 2.53 -2.98
C ASP A 107 -18.61 2.50 -2.59
N THR A 108 -18.33 2.62 -1.29
CA THR A 108 -16.98 2.44 -0.75
C THR A 108 -16.52 0.99 -0.87
N VAL A 109 -17.35 0.03 -0.43
CA VAL A 109 -17.06 -1.40 -0.52
C VAL A 109 -16.94 -1.85 -1.97
N LYS A 110 -17.78 -1.35 -2.87
CA LYS A 110 -17.73 -1.67 -4.31
C LYS A 110 -16.44 -1.19 -4.94
N ARG A 111 -15.96 0.01 -4.56
CA ARG A 111 -14.67 0.53 -5.03
C ARG A 111 -13.50 -0.30 -4.51
N ASP A 112 -13.52 -0.71 -3.24
CA ASP A 112 -12.47 -1.57 -2.67
C ASP A 112 -12.51 -2.96 -3.28
N LEU A 113 -13.69 -3.56 -3.44
CA LEU A 113 -13.87 -4.83 -4.14
C LEU A 113 -13.43 -4.76 -5.60
N SER A 114 -13.73 -3.65 -6.30
CA SER A 114 -13.27 -3.45 -7.68
C SER A 114 -11.75 -3.39 -7.77
N ARG A 115 -11.07 -2.82 -6.78
CA ARG A 115 -9.59 -2.82 -6.68
C ARG A 115 -9.07 -4.23 -6.44
N ILE A 116 -9.65 -4.94 -5.48
CA ILE A 116 -9.33 -6.34 -5.15
C ILE A 116 -9.50 -7.24 -6.37
N VAL A 117 -10.61 -7.14 -7.10
CA VAL A 117 -10.88 -7.95 -8.30
C VAL A 117 -9.91 -7.60 -9.43
N SER A 118 -9.58 -6.32 -9.60
CA SER A 118 -8.58 -5.90 -10.59
C SER A 118 -7.20 -6.46 -10.27
N ASN A 119 -6.79 -6.38 -9.00
CA ASN A 119 -5.54 -6.93 -8.48
C ASN A 119 -5.51 -8.46 -8.61
N LEU A 120 -6.60 -9.12 -8.23
CA LEU A 120 -6.79 -10.56 -8.38
C LEU A 120 -6.66 -10.99 -9.84
N LYS A 121 -7.32 -10.30 -10.76
CA LYS A 121 -7.26 -10.64 -12.19
C LYS A 121 -5.84 -10.52 -12.74
N LEU A 122 -5.07 -9.53 -12.28
CA LEU A 122 -3.67 -9.37 -12.66
C LEU A 122 -2.78 -10.50 -12.15
N VAL A 123 -3.09 -11.01 -10.95
CA VAL A 123 -2.33 -12.08 -10.31
C VAL A 123 -2.70 -13.45 -10.87
N VAL A 124 -4.00 -13.75 -10.96
CA VAL A 124 -4.54 -15.05 -11.41
C VAL A 124 -4.31 -15.28 -12.91
N PHE A 125 -4.34 -14.22 -13.71
CA PHE A 125 -4.03 -14.28 -15.14
C PHE A 125 -2.78 -13.45 -15.43
N PRO A 126 -1.59 -14.01 -15.16
CA PRO A 126 -0.37 -13.30 -15.44
C PRO A 126 -0.25 -13.08 -16.94
N ASN A 127 -0.45 -11.83 -17.37
CA ASN A 127 -0.25 -11.43 -18.76
C ASN A 127 1.25 -11.20 -18.98
N PRO A 128 1.94 -12.01 -19.80
CA PRO A 128 3.40 -11.91 -19.98
C PRO A 128 3.87 -10.59 -20.61
N TYR A 129 2.97 -9.86 -21.28
CA TYR A 129 3.24 -8.61 -21.98
C TYR A 129 3.01 -7.34 -21.14
N ARG A 130 2.76 -7.47 -19.82
CA ARG A 130 2.61 -6.29 -18.95
C ARG A 130 3.96 -5.80 -18.45
N GLU A 131 4.23 -4.51 -18.63
CA GLU A 131 5.48 -3.87 -18.26
C GLU A 131 5.76 -3.89 -16.74
N ASP A 132 4.71 -3.88 -15.90
CA ASP A 132 4.86 -3.87 -14.44
C ASP A 132 3.86 -4.79 -13.70
N PRO A 133 4.07 -6.11 -13.63
CA PRO A 133 3.19 -7.00 -12.85
C PRO A 133 3.12 -6.57 -11.38
N GLY A 134 4.24 -6.18 -10.77
CA GLY A 134 4.30 -5.76 -9.36
C GLY A 134 3.63 -4.42 -9.03
N LYS A 135 3.24 -3.60 -10.02
CA LYS A 135 2.70 -2.25 -9.75
C LYS A 135 1.37 -2.28 -9.01
N ALA A 136 0.47 -3.19 -9.39
CA ALA A 136 -0.82 -3.36 -8.75
C ALA A 136 -0.73 -3.85 -7.29
N LEU A 137 0.32 -4.61 -6.97
CA LEU A 137 0.59 -5.09 -5.61
C LEU A 137 1.38 -4.07 -4.76
N ARG A 138 1.98 -3.07 -5.40
CA ARG A 138 2.75 -2.02 -4.73
C ARG A 138 1.88 -0.93 -4.11
N ASP A 139 0.57 -0.94 -4.39
CA ASP A 139 -0.40 0.01 -3.85
C ASP A 139 -0.94 -0.37 -2.45
N TRP A 140 -0.30 -1.33 -1.76
CA TRP A 140 -0.62 -1.71 -0.36
C TRP A 140 -2.10 -2.06 -0.13
N ASP A 141 -2.70 -2.81 -1.06
CA ASP A 141 -4.08 -3.31 -0.92
C ASP A 141 -4.14 -4.49 0.06
N LEU A 142 -4.23 -4.17 1.36
CA LEU A 142 -4.37 -5.11 2.47
C LEU A 142 -5.76 -5.75 2.58
N TRP A 143 -6.77 -5.17 1.93
CA TRP A 143 -8.16 -5.56 2.13
C TRP A 143 -8.49 -6.87 1.41
N GLY A 144 -7.96 -7.06 0.20
CA GLY A 144 -8.12 -8.31 -0.56
C GLY A 144 -7.50 -9.55 0.10
N PRO A 145 -6.20 -9.54 0.47
CA PRO A 145 -5.53 -10.64 1.15
C PRO A 145 -6.21 -11.02 2.46
N PHE A 146 -6.69 -10.02 3.21
CA PHE A 146 -7.47 -10.23 4.42
C PHE A 146 -8.80 -10.93 4.13
N PHE A 147 -9.51 -10.53 3.08
CA PHE A 147 -10.74 -11.18 2.67
C PHE A 147 -10.52 -12.66 2.29
N PHE A 148 -9.50 -12.96 1.48
CA PHE A 148 -9.20 -14.34 1.06
C PHE A 148 -8.76 -15.21 2.23
N ILE A 149 -7.94 -14.71 3.16
CA ILE A 149 -7.51 -15.53 4.30
C ILE A 149 -8.64 -15.84 5.27
N VAL A 150 -9.55 -14.89 5.50
CA VAL A 150 -10.74 -15.12 6.32
C VAL A 150 -11.67 -16.11 5.62
N PHE A 151 -11.86 -15.98 4.30
CA PHE A 151 -12.67 -16.91 3.52
C PHE A 151 -12.12 -18.34 3.54
N LEU A 152 -10.80 -18.50 3.33
CA LEU A 152 -10.11 -19.77 3.46
C LEU A 152 -10.27 -20.35 4.87
N GLY A 153 -9.94 -19.57 5.90
CA GLY A 153 -10.04 -19.99 7.30
C GLY A 153 -11.47 -20.40 7.69
N LEU A 154 -12.48 -19.70 7.20
CA LEU A 154 -13.89 -20.03 7.42
C LEU A 154 -14.29 -21.32 6.70
N THR A 155 -13.87 -21.49 5.44
CA THR A 155 -14.14 -22.71 4.65
C THR A 155 -13.53 -23.93 5.33
N LEU A 156 -12.26 -23.83 5.75
CA LEU A 156 -11.57 -24.88 6.50
C LEU A 156 -12.23 -25.12 7.86
N SER A 157 -12.59 -24.06 8.60
CA SER A 157 -13.26 -24.19 9.90
C SER A 157 -14.66 -24.80 9.79
N TRP A 158 -15.33 -24.65 8.65
CA TRP A 158 -16.63 -25.28 8.41
C TRP A 158 -16.47 -26.78 8.12
N SER A 159 -15.44 -27.13 7.34
CA SER A 159 -15.08 -28.53 7.04
C SER A 159 -14.58 -29.27 8.28
N ALA A 160 -13.89 -28.59 9.19
CA ALA A 160 -13.34 -29.17 10.41
C ALA A 160 -14.43 -29.60 11.41
N SER A 161 -14.49 -30.90 11.69
CA SER A 161 -15.40 -31.47 12.71
C SER A 161 -14.95 -31.15 14.15
N VAL A 162 -13.64 -30.96 14.38
CA VAL A 162 -13.04 -30.67 15.69
C VAL A 162 -12.07 -29.49 15.63
N LYS A 163 -12.05 -28.65 16.67
CA LYS A 163 -11.10 -27.52 16.83
C LYS A 163 -11.14 -26.44 15.72
N LYS A 164 -12.36 -26.05 15.35
CA LYS A 164 -12.67 -24.97 14.39
C LYS A 164 -11.83 -23.69 14.56
N SER A 165 -11.62 -23.25 15.80
CA SER A 165 -10.82 -22.05 16.10
C SER A 165 -9.32 -22.22 15.82
N GLU A 166 -8.77 -23.42 16.04
CA GLU A 166 -7.35 -23.72 15.80
C GLU A 166 -7.06 -23.68 14.31
N VAL A 167 -7.92 -24.32 13.51
CA VAL A 167 -7.81 -24.34 12.05
C VAL A 167 -7.84 -22.93 11.44
N PHE A 168 -8.74 -22.07 11.94
CA PHE A 168 -8.80 -20.67 11.52
C PHE A 168 -7.51 -19.92 11.85
N ALA A 169 -6.98 -20.12 13.07
CA ALA A 169 -5.72 -19.51 13.50
C ALA A 169 -4.53 -20.02 12.68
N VAL A 170 -4.47 -21.32 12.35
CA VAL A 170 -3.42 -21.93 11.52
C VAL A 170 -3.43 -21.33 10.12
N ALA A 171 -4.60 -21.11 9.50
CA ALA A 171 -4.69 -20.46 8.20
C ALA A 171 -4.07 -19.05 8.25
N PHE A 172 -4.48 -18.23 9.22
CA PHE A 172 -3.94 -16.89 9.41
C PHE A 172 -2.43 -16.90 9.68
N ALA A 173 -1.97 -17.80 10.55
CA ALA A 173 -0.57 -17.96 10.88
C ALA A 173 0.27 -18.40 9.68
N LEU A 174 -0.23 -19.30 8.82
CA LEU A 174 0.46 -19.71 7.60
C LEU A 174 0.65 -18.56 6.61
N LEU A 175 -0.37 -17.71 6.43
CA LEU A 175 -0.24 -16.54 5.55
C LEU A 175 0.74 -15.51 6.14
N ALA A 176 0.62 -15.21 7.43
CA ALA A 176 1.50 -14.28 8.12
C ALA A 176 2.96 -14.77 8.10
N ALA A 177 3.21 -16.01 8.50
CA ALA A 177 4.52 -16.63 8.49
C ALA A 177 5.06 -16.75 7.06
N GLY A 178 4.22 -17.13 6.09
CA GLY A 178 4.57 -17.19 4.67
C GLY A 178 5.05 -15.84 4.14
N ALA A 179 4.34 -14.76 4.47
CA ALA A 179 4.74 -13.40 4.09
C ALA A 179 6.06 -12.99 4.74
N VAL A 180 6.28 -13.30 6.02
CA VAL A 180 7.55 -13.01 6.70
C VAL A 180 8.71 -13.78 6.06
N VAL A 181 8.57 -15.09 5.91
CA VAL A 181 9.60 -15.96 5.33
C VAL A 181 9.91 -15.55 3.88
N LEU A 182 8.89 -15.25 3.09
CA LEU A 182 9.05 -14.78 1.70
C LEU A 182 9.80 -13.45 1.65
N THR A 183 9.42 -12.49 2.49
CA THR A 183 10.07 -11.18 2.55
C THR A 183 11.53 -11.31 2.93
N LEU A 184 11.84 -12.06 3.99
CA LEU A 184 13.20 -12.32 4.42
C LEU A 184 14.02 -13.02 3.31
N ASN A 185 13.44 -14.01 2.63
CA ASN A 185 14.09 -14.68 1.52
C ASN A 185 14.44 -13.70 0.38
N VAL A 186 13.50 -12.85 -0.04
CA VAL A 186 13.74 -11.85 -1.10
C VAL A 186 14.81 -10.83 -0.68
N LEU A 187 14.78 -10.37 0.57
CA LEU A 187 15.79 -9.45 1.12
C LEU A 187 17.19 -10.09 1.14
N LEU A 188 17.30 -11.36 1.57
CA LEU A 188 18.57 -12.11 1.58
C LEU A 188 19.13 -12.35 0.16
N LEU A 189 18.25 -12.45 -0.83
CA LEU A 189 18.63 -12.61 -2.24
C LEU A 189 19.07 -11.28 -2.89
N GLY A 190 19.02 -10.17 -2.15
CA GLY A 190 19.34 -8.83 -2.64
C GLY A 190 18.22 -8.20 -3.49
N GLY A 191 17.00 -8.74 -3.41
CA GLY A 191 15.80 -8.13 -4.00
C GLY A 191 15.21 -7.06 -3.09
N HIS A 192 14.34 -6.22 -3.64
CA HIS A 192 13.66 -5.15 -2.90
C HIS A 192 12.14 -5.34 -2.96
N ILE A 193 11.59 -6.02 -1.95
CA ILE A 193 10.14 -6.18 -1.75
C ILE A 193 9.76 -5.68 -0.36
N ILE A 194 8.63 -4.98 -0.30
CA ILE A 194 7.99 -4.55 0.95
C ILE A 194 7.22 -5.75 1.53
N PHE A 195 7.25 -5.93 2.86
CA PHE A 195 6.47 -6.98 3.54
C PHE A 195 4.98 -7.00 3.17
N PHE A 196 4.35 -5.84 3.00
CA PHE A 196 2.94 -5.76 2.63
C PHE A 196 2.69 -6.15 1.17
N GLN A 197 3.69 -5.99 0.30
CA GLN A 197 3.61 -6.45 -1.09
C GLN A 197 3.72 -7.97 -1.19
N SER A 198 4.55 -8.61 -0.35
CA SER A 198 4.64 -10.08 -0.29
C SER A 198 3.39 -10.68 0.35
N LEU A 199 2.88 -10.07 1.43
CA LEU A 199 1.61 -10.45 2.06
C LEU A 199 0.46 -10.37 1.07
N SER A 200 0.38 -9.27 0.30
CA SER A 200 -0.67 -9.11 -0.68
C SER A 200 -0.56 -10.09 -1.84
N LEU A 201 0.63 -10.25 -2.43
CA LEU A 201 0.87 -11.27 -3.46
C LEU A 201 0.42 -12.65 -3.00
N LEU A 202 0.86 -13.09 -1.81
CA LEU A 202 0.53 -14.41 -1.29
C LEU A 202 -0.98 -14.58 -1.13
N GLY A 203 -1.67 -13.59 -0.57
CA GLY A 203 -3.11 -13.62 -0.36
C GLY A 203 -3.93 -13.59 -1.66
N TYR A 204 -3.55 -12.80 -2.66
CA TYR A 204 -4.24 -12.80 -3.96
C TYR A 204 -4.07 -14.11 -4.72
N CYS A 205 -2.88 -14.71 -4.63
CA CYS A 205 -2.59 -16.02 -5.19
C CYS A 205 -3.24 -17.18 -4.43
N LEU A 206 -3.84 -16.96 -3.24
CA LEU A 206 -4.61 -17.99 -2.53
C LEU A 206 -5.97 -18.27 -3.17
N PHE A 207 -6.51 -17.34 -3.95
CA PHE A 207 -7.84 -17.48 -4.54
C PHE A 207 -8.11 -18.82 -5.27
N PRO A 208 -7.20 -19.37 -6.11
CA PRO A 208 -7.40 -20.70 -6.70
C PRO A 208 -7.53 -21.81 -5.64
N LEU A 209 -6.79 -21.70 -4.53
CA LEU A 209 -6.89 -22.64 -3.39
C LEU A 209 -8.21 -22.46 -2.64
N ASP A 210 -8.68 -21.23 -2.45
CA ASP A 210 -9.98 -20.94 -1.82
C ASP A 210 -11.12 -21.59 -2.61
N VAL A 211 -11.11 -21.43 -3.94
CA VAL A 211 -12.08 -22.08 -4.83
C VAL A 211 -11.93 -23.60 -4.78
N GLY A 212 -10.70 -24.11 -4.73
CA GLY A 212 -10.42 -25.53 -4.56
C GLY A 212 -11.01 -26.09 -3.26
N ALA A 213 -10.80 -25.41 -2.14
CA ALA A 213 -11.35 -25.77 -0.83
C ALA A 213 -12.89 -25.73 -0.82
N LEU A 214 -13.48 -24.71 -1.45
CA LEU A 214 -14.94 -24.62 -1.58
C LEU A 214 -15.52 -25.79 -2.41
N ILE A 215 -14.85 -26.18 -3.50
CA ILE A 215 -15.26 -27.33 -4.32
C ILE A 215 -15.11 -28.63 -3.52
N CYS A 216 -14.04 -28.78 -2.73
CA CYS A 216 -13.86 -29.93 -1.84
C CYS A 216 -15.00 -30.04 -0.83
N MET A 217 -15.49 -28.92 -0.30
CA MET A 217 -16.64 -28.92 0.61
C MET A 217 -17.95 -29.39 -0.06
N LEU A 218 -18.10 -29.21 -1.38
CA LEU A 218 -19.31 -29.57 -2.12
C LEU A 218 -19.32 -31.02 -2.66
N LYS A 219 -18.17 -31.68 -2.75
CA LYS A 219 -18.06 -33.03 -3.34
C LYS A 219 -17.25 -33.97 -2.46
N ASP A 220 -17.87 -35.05 -2.01
CA ASP A 220 -17.25 -36.03 -1.09
C ASP A 220 -16.22 -36.98 -1.73
N ASN A 221 -15.93 -36.83 -3.02
CA ASN A 221 -15.01 -37.72 -3.72
C ASN A 221 -13.55 -37.36 -3.43
N VAL A 222 -12.87 -38.15 -2.58
CA VAL A 222 -11.48 -37.93 -2.17
C VAL A 222 -10.52 -37.75 -3.36
N ILE A 223 -10.64 -38.57 -4.40
CA ILE A 223 -9.79 -38.47 -5.60
C ILE A 223 -9.99 -37.11 -6.30
N LEU A 224 -11.23 -36.66 -6.39
CA LEU A 224 -11.56 -35.37 -7.00
C LEU A 224 -11.03 -34.22 -6.14
N LYS A 225 -11.08 -34.32 -4.81
CA LYS A 225 -10.49 -33.33 -3.89
C LYS A 225 -8.99 -33.19 -4.13
N VAL A 226 -8.26 -34.31 -4.14
CA VAL A 226 -6.81 -34.31 -4.39
C VAL A 226 -6.48 -33.69 -5.75
N VAL A 227 -7.19 -34.10 -6.81
CA VAL A 227 -6.98 -33.55 -8.16
C VAL A 227 -7.27 -32.05 -8.22
N VAL A 228 -8.39 -31.60 -7.65
CA VAL A 228 -8.76 -30.17 -7.62
C VAL A 228 -7.74 -29.35 -6.85
N VAL A 229 -7.29 -29.82 -5.68
CA VAL A 229 -6.25 -29.14 -4.90
C VAL A 229 -4.93 -29.10 -5.66
N CYS A 230 -4.50 -30.19 -6.30
CA CYS A 230 -3.29 -30.18 -7.12
C CYS A 230 -3.37 -29.19 -8.30
N VAL A 231 -4.52 -29.11 -8.97
CA VAL A 231 -4.74 -28.13 -10.06
C VAL A 231 -4.71 -26.71 -9.51
N ALA A 232 -5.38 -26.46 -8.38
CA ALA A 232 -5.37 -25.16 -7.71
C ALA A 232 -3.97 -24.74 -7.25
N LEU A 233 -3.17 -25.67 -6.72
CA LEU A 233 -1.77 -25.46 -6.34
C LEU A 233 -0.88 -25.12 -7.53
N ALA A 234 -1.05 -25.84 -8.65
CA ALA A 234 -0.32 -25.53 -9.87
C ALA A 234 -0.70 -24.15 -10.39
N TRP A 235 -1.99 -23.81 -10.34
CA TRP A 235 -2.51 -22.51 -10.78
C TRP A 235 -1.99 -21.36 -9.91
N SER A 236 -2.04 -21.47 -8.58
CA SER A 236 -1.54 -20.43 -7.67
C SER A 236 -0.03 -20.24 -7.80
N SER A 237 0.71 -21.33 -7.99
CA SER A 237 2.16 -21.28 -8.22
C SER A 237 2.49 -20.59 -9.55
N TRP A 238 1.72 -20.88 -10.59
CA TRP A 238 1.84 -20.21 -11.89
C TRP A 238 1.52 -18.71 -11.78
N ALA A 239 0.48 -18.34 -11.03
CA ALA A 239 0.09 -16.96 -10.77
C ALA A 239 1.18 -16.17 -10.00
N ALA A 240 1.82 -16.79 -9.00
CA ALA A 240 2.85 -16.14 -8.19
C ALA A 240 4.20 -16.00 -8.92
N TYR A 241 4.51 -16.90 -9.87
CA TYR A 241 5.82 -16.99 -10.51
C TYR A 241 6.30 -15.67 -11.16
N PRO A 242 5.51 -14.97 -12.00
CA PRO A 242 5.97 -13.78 -12.70
C PRO A 242 6.37 -12.66 -11.73
N PHE A 243 5.57 -12.43 -10.69
CA PHE A 243 5.83 -11.42 -9.67
C PHE A 243 7.12 -11.71 -8.91
N MET A 244 7.30 -12.95 -8.46
CA MET A 244 8.54 -13.38 -7.79
C MET A 244 9.75 -13.27 -8.72
N SER A 245 9.57 -13.60 -10.00
CA SER A 245 10.65 -13.57 -11.00
C SER A 245 11.13 -12.15 -11.33
N THR A 246 10.29 -11.13 -11.12
CA THR A 246 10.66 -9.70 -11.28
C THR A 246 11.32 -9.10 -10.05
N ALA A 247 11.12 -9.71 -8.88
CA ALA A 247 11.61 -9.20 -7.61
C ALA A 247 13.08 -9.55 -7.31
N VAL A 248 13.59 -10.60 -7.96
CA VAL A 248 14.94 -11.11 -7.74
C VAL A 248 15.69 -11.29 -9.06
N ASN A 249 17.02 -11.33 -8.97
CA ASN A 249 17.87 -11.54 -10.13
C ASN A 249 17.54 -12.85 -10.88
N PRO A 250 17.61 -12.87 -12.23
CA PRO A 250 17.22 -14.04 -13.03
C PRO A 250 17.93 -15.35 -12.67
N ARG A 251 19.16 -15.24 -12.15
CA ARG A 251 20.01 -16.36 -11.75
C ARG A 251 19.56 -17.05 -10.45
N ARG A 252 18.69 -16.41 -9.65
CA ARG A 252 18.27 -16.87 -8.31
C ARG A 252 16.74 -17.01 -8.18
N LYS A 253 16.00 -17.07 -9.30
CA LYS A 253 14.52 -17.16 -9.30
C LYS A 253 13.99 -18.38 -8.53
N ALA A 254 14.64 -19.54 -8.68
CA ALA A 254 14.21 -20.77 -8.01
C ALA A 254 14.29 -20.66 -6.47
N LEU A 255 15.31 -19.97 -5.94
CA LEU A 255 15.50 -19.77 -4.50
C LEU A 255 14.42 -18.87 -3.89
N ALA A 256 13.97 -17.86 -4.64
CA ALA A 256 12.89 -16.98 -4.22
C ALA A 256 11.52 -17.65 -4.27
N LEU A 257 11.32 -18.57 -5.22
CA LEU A 257 10.05 -19.28 -5.41
C LEU A 257 9.85 -20.40 -4.37
N TYR A 258 10.93 -20.92 -3.82
CA TYR A 258 10.92 -22.02 -2.84
C TYR A 258 9.94 -21.81 -1.67
N PRO A 259 10.03 -20.71 -0.88
CA PRO A 259 9.11 -20.49 0.24
C PRO A 259 7.64 -20.32 -0.21
N VAL A 260 7.40 -19.79 -1.41
CA VAL A 260 6.04 -19.63 -1.96
C VAL A 260 5.40 -20.98 -2.23
N VAL A 261 6.12 -21.85 -2.94
CA VAL A 261 5.65 -23.21 -3.26
C VAL A 261 5.45 -24.02 -1.98
N LEU A 262 6.38 -23.92 -1.03
CA LEU A 262 6.28 -24.61 0.25
C LEU A 262 5.00 -24.17 0.99
N MET A 263 4.75 -22.87 1.09
CA MET A 263 3.55 -22.35 1.74
C MET A 263 2.27 -22.84 1.06
N TYR A 264 2.18 -22.81 -0.28
CA TYR A 264 1.00 -23.32 -0.98
C TYR A 264 0.81 -24.81 -0.78
N VAL A 265 1.88 -25.61 -0.86
CA VAL A 265 1.79 -27.05 -0.59
C VAL A 265 1.31 -27.30 0.85
N SER A 266 1.77 -26.53 1.84
CA SER A 266 1.28 -26.62 3.21
C SER A 266 -0.22 -26.29 3.31
N VAL A 267 -0.70 -25.24 2.62
CA VAL A 267 -2.13 -24.91 2.60
C VAL A 267 -2.95 -25.98 1.87
N GLY A 268 -2.46 -26.50 0.74
CA GLY A 268 -3.11 -27.59 0.00
C GLY A 268 -3.21 -28.87 0.83
N PHE A 269 -2.15 -29.22 1.55
CA PHE A 269 -2.17 -30.32 2.49
C PHE A 269 -3.14 -30.07 3.64
N LEU A 270 -3.18 -28.85 4.17
CA LEU A 270 -4.13 -28.45 5.22
C LEU A 270 -5.59 -28.61 4.76
N ILE A 271 -5.91 -28.21 3.51
CA ILE A 271 -7.24 -28.40 2.90
C ILE A 271 -7.62 -29.88 2.84
N ILE A 272 -6.68 -30.75 2.44
CA ILE A 272 -6.91 -32.20 2.34
C ILE A 272 -7.01 -32.86 3.72
N ALA A 273 -6.25 -32.38 4.70
CA ALA A 273 -6.14 -33.01 6.02
C ALA A 273 -7.27 -32.65 6.99
N ILE A 274 -7.96 -31.53 6.76
CA ILE A 274 -9.05 -31.05 7.61
C ILE A 274 -10.40 -31.70 7.27
N ASP A 275 -10.53 -32.15 6.03
CA ASP A 275 -11.68 -32.89 5.51
C ASP A 275 -11.60 -34.39 5.89
#